data_AF-A0A9Q0P9R8-F1
#
_entry.id   AF-A0A9Q0P9R8-F1
#
_cell.length_a   1.000
_cell.length_b   1.000
_cell.length_c   1.000
_cell.angle_alpha   90.00
_cell.angle_beta   90.00
_cell.angle_gamma   90.00
#
_symmetry.space_group_name_H-M   'P 1'
#
loop_
_entity.id
_entity.type
_entity.pdbx_description
1 polymer ?
#
loop_
_entity_poly.entity_id
_entity_poly.type
_entity_poly.pdbx_seq_one_letter_code
_entity_poly.pdbx_strand_id
1 'polypeptide(L)'
;MNCGLPTFATNQGGPAEIIVDGISGFHIDPKNGDESSKIIADFFERCKVDPGHWNKYSLEGLKRINECYTWKIYAYKLLNMGGMYSFWRQLNKEQKLAKQRYIELFL
;
A
#
# COMPACT_ATOMS: atom_id res chain seq x y z
N MET A 1 -9.48 -4.59 -4.97
CA MET A 1 -8.80 -5.65 -4.17
C MET A 1 -9.68 -6.30 -3.09
N ASN A 2 -10.19 -5.59 -2.07
CA ASN A 2 -10.90 -6.25 -0.94
C ASN A 2 -12.24 -6.95 -1.29
N CYS A 3 -12.86 -6.61 -2.43
CA CYS A 3 -14.06 -7.31 -2.93
C CYS A 3 -13.71 -8.44 -3.91
N GLY A 4 -12.43 -8.82 -4.04
CA GLY A 4 -11.99 -9.84 -4.99
C GLY A 4 -11.93 -9.35 -6.44
N LEU A 5 -11.95 -8.04 -6.70
CA LEU A 5 -11.77 -7.48 -8.04
C LEU A 5 -10.27 -7.35 -8.37
N PRO A 6 -9.75 -8.04 -9.42
CA PRO A 6 -8.41 -7.79 -9.97
C PRO A 6 -8.26 -6.32 -10.33
N THR A 7 -7.15 -5.70 -9.94
CA THR A 7 -6.99 -4.24 -9.98
C THR A 7 -5.78 -3.87 -10.85
N PHE A 8 -5.97 -2.91 -11.76
CA PHE A 8 -4.93 -2.23 -12.51
C PHE A 8 -4.81 -0.83 -11.93
N ALA A 9 -3.64 -0.46 -11.42
CA ALA A 9 -3.44 0.84 -10.79
C ALA A 9 -2.17 1.52 -11.29
N THR A 10 -2.12 2.84 -11.16
CA THR A 10 -0.96 3.61 -11.59
C THR A 10 0.32 3.17 -10.88
N ASN A 11 1.43 3.11 -11.62
CA ASN A 11 2.77 2.92 -11.05
C ASN A 11 3.32 4.17 -10.33
N GLN A 12 2.55 5.26 -10.26
CA GLN A 12 2.95 6.51 -9.61
C GLN A 12 2.27 6.67 -8.24
N GLY A 13 3.08 6.78 -7.18
CA GLY A 13 2.59 7.06 -5.83
C GLY A 13 2.10 5.83 -5.07
N GLY A 14 1.14 6.03 -4.15
CA GLY A 14 0.70 5.02 -3.20
C GLY A 14 0.32 3.64 -3.78
N PRO A 15 -0.39 3.55 -4.93
CA PRO A 15 -0.75 2.24 -5.49
C PRO A 15 0.45 1.35 -5.85
N ALA A 16 1.61 1.94 -6.17
CA ALA A 16 2.83 1.20 -6.47
C ALA A 16 3.39 0.41 -5.28
N GLU A 17 3.06 0.83 -4.05
CA GLU A 17 3.38 0.09 -2.84
C GLU A 17 2.28 -0.91 -2.45
N ILE A 18 1.03 -0.61 -2.81
CA ILE A 18 -0.14 -1.43 -2.45
C ILE A 18 -0.16 -2.71 -3.27
N ILE A 19 0.03 -2.60 -4.58
CA ILE A 19 -0.01 -3.72 -5.52
C ILE A 19 1.40 -4.30 -5.69
N VAL A 20 1.46 -5.62 -5.81
CA VAL A 20 2.66 -6.32 -6.27
C VAL A 20 2.38 -6.77 -7.69
N ASP A 21 3.06 -6.13 -8.64
CA ASP A 21 2.84 -6.32 -10.06
C ASP A 21 2.96 -7.80 -10.48
N GLY A 22 1.96 -8.28 -11.22
CA GLY A 22 1.88 -9.69 -11.65
C GLY A 22 1.55 -10.70 -10.54
N ILE A 23 1.29 -10.25 -9.31
CA ILE A 23 0.90 -11.12 -8.19
C ILE A 23 -0.49 -10.74 -7.67
N SER A 24 -0.64 -9.55 -7.08
CA SER A 24 -1.90 -9.10 -6.47
C SER A 24 -2.69 -8.12 -7.33
N GLY A 25 -2.13 -7.72 -8.48
CA GLY A 25 -2.70 -6.81 -9.46
C GLY A 25 -1.65 -6.42 -10.49
N PHE A 26 -1.92 -5.33 -11.22
CA PHE A 26 -1.02 -4.85 -12.26
C PHE A 26 -0.76 -3.35 -12.12
N HIS A 27 0.47 -2.96 -12.45
CA HIS A 27 0.84 -1.57 -12.61
C HIS A 27 0.62 -1.11 -14.05
N ILE A 28 0.06 0.09 -14.19
CA ILE A 28 -0.14 0.76 -15.48
C ILE A 28 0.51 2.16 -15.44
N ASP A 29 1.10 2.59 -16.54
CA ASP A 29 1.69 3.93 -16.65
C ASP A 29 0.65 4.92 -17.21
N PRO A 30 0.20 5.92 -16.43
CA PRO A 30 -0.79 6.89 -16.90
C PRO A 30 -0.28 7.76 -18.06
N LYS A 31 1.04 7.83 -18.28
CA LYS A 31 1.65 8.55 -19.41
C LYS A 31 1.71 7.72 -20.68
N ASN A 32 1.61 6.39 -20.57
CA ASN A 32 1.64 5.47 -21.70
C ASN A 32 0.31 4.68 -21.80
N GLY A 33 -0.68 5.31 -22.42
CA GLY A 33 -2.03 4.74 -22.57
C GLY A 33 -2.07 3.49 -23.45
N ASP A 34 -1.23 3.41 -24.48
CA ASP A 34 -1.19 2.27 -25.40
C ASP A 34 -0.67 1.01 -24.70
N GLU A 35 0.43 1.13 -23.95
CA GLU A 35 0.98 0.03 -23.14
C GLU A 35 -0.01 -0.40 -22.04
N SER A 36 -0.61 0.57 -21.35
CA SER A 36 -1.61 0.30 -20.31
C SER A 36 -2.82 -0.46 -20.85
N SER A 37 -3.31 -0.05 -22.02
CA SER A 37 -4.44 -0.72 -22.69
C SER A 37 -4.08 -2.14 -23.11
N LYS A 38 -2.84 -2.36 -23.58
CA LYS A 38 -2.36 -3.69 -23.94
C LYS A 38 -2.29 -4.63 -22.74
N ILE A 39 -1.80 -4.17 -21.59
CA ILE A 39 -1.76 -4.97 -20.35
C ILE A 39 -3.18 -5.41 -19.95
N ILE A 40 -4.14 -4.50 -20.04
CA ILE A 40 -5.55 -4.80 -19.72
C ILE A 40 -6.12 -5.80 -20.72
N ALA A 41 -5.88 -5.62 -22.02
CA ALA A 41 -6.34 -6.53 -23.06
C ALA A 41 -5.76 -7.95 -22.88
N ASP A 42 -4.44 -8.05 -22.70
CA ASP A 42 -3.72 -9.32 -22.49
C ASP A 42 -4.28 -10.07 -21.27
N PHE A 43 -4.64 -9.36 -20.19
CA PHE A 43 -5.27 -9.97 -19.02
C PHE A 43 -6.63 -10.59 -19.36
N PHE A 44 -7.51 -9.85 -20.05
CA PHE A 44 -8.82 -10.38 -20.42
C PHE A 44 -8.74 -11.52 -21.43
N GLU A 45 -7.78 -11.49 -22.36
CA GLU A 45 -7.51 -12.62 -23.26
C GLU A 45 -7.10 -13.86 -22.48
N ARG A 46 -6.20 -13.73 -21.50
CA ARG A 46 -5.81 -14.86 -20.63
C ARG A 46 -6.98 -15.37 -19.81
N CYS A 47 -7.85 -14.49 -19.29
CA CYS A 47 -9.06 -14.92 -18.58
C CYS A 47 -10.06 -15.69 -19.45
N LYS A 48 -10.09 -15.44 -20.77
CA LYS A 48 -10.93 -16.21 -21.70
C LYS A 48 -10.39 -17.62 -21.93
N VAL A 49 -9.06 -17.77 -22.00
CA VAL A 49 -8.40 -19.06 -22.20
C VAL A 49 -8.38 -19.89 -20.90
N ASP A 50 -8.10 -19.24 -19.78
CA ASP A 50 -8.06 -19.83 -18.45
C ASP A 50 -8.94 -19.03 -17.47
N PRO A 51 -10.17 -19.50 -17.20
CA PRO A 51 -11.05 -18.88 -16.20
C PRO A 51 -10.43 -18.83 -14.78
N GLY A 52 -9.48 -19.72 -14.47
CA GLY A 52 -8.75 -19.73 -13.20
C GLY A 52 -7.84 -18.53 -13.02
N HIS A 53 -7.43 -17.88 -14.11
CA HIS A 53 -6.57 -16.70 -14.11
C HIS A 53 -7.19 -15.55 -13.30
N TRP A 54 -8.48 -15.28 -13.48
CA TRP A 54 -9.18 -14.24 -12.74
C TRP A 54 -9.19 -14.52 -11.24
N ASN A 55 -9.52 -15.75 -10.86
CA ASN A 55 -9.61 -16.19 -9.47
C ASN A 55 -8.26 -16.11 -8.76
N LYS A 56 -7.16 -16.42 -9.46
CA LYS A 56 -5.80 -16.26 -8.93
C LYS A 56 -5.55 -14.82 -8.46
N TYR A 57 -5.75 -13.83 -9.33
CA TYR A 57 -5.51 -12.43 -8.97
C TYR A 57 -6.52 -11.89 -7.96
N SER A 58 -7.76 -12.37 -8.02
CA SER A 58 -8.78 -12.07 -7.01
C SER A 58 -8.32 -12.50 -5.60
N LEU A 59 -7.85 -13.75 -5.46
CA LEU A 59 -7.39 -14.31 -4.19
C LEU A 59 -6.10 -13.65 -3.70
N GLU A 60 -5.11 -13.43 -4.57
CA GLU A 60 -3.86 -12.75 -4.19
C GLU A 60 -4.11 -11.28 -3.82
N GLY A 61 -5.06 -10.61 -4.49
CA GLY A 61 -5.50 -9.27 -4.11
C GLY A 61 -6.13 -9.23 -2.72
N LEU A 62 -6.98 -10.19 -2.38
CA LEU A 62 -7.57 -10.33 -1.05
C LEU A 62 -6.50 -10.61 0.01
N LYS A 63 -5.56 -11.52 -0.28
CA LYS A 63 -4.44 -11.86 0.60
C LYS A 63 -3.60 -10.63 0.93
N ARG A 64 -3.24 -9.84 -0.09
CA ARG A 64 -2.46 -8.59 0.06
C ARG A 64 -3.13 -7.60 1.02
N ILE A 65 -4.45 -7.39 0.88
CA ILE A 65 -5.19 -6.49 1.77
C ILE A 65 -5.21 -7.02 3.20
N ASN A 66 -5.47 -8.32 3.40
CA ASN A 66 -5.54 -8.91 4.72
C ASN A 66 -4.20 -8.89 5.46
N GLU A 67 -3.08 -9.04 4.75
CA GLU A 67 -1.73 -9.06 5.32
C GLU A 67 -1.19 -7.67 5.68
N CYS A 68 -1.60 -6.62 4.97
CA CYS A 68 -0.94 -5.31 5.07
C CYS A 68 -1.89 -4.16 5.42
N TYR A 69 -3.14 -4.20 4.96
CA TYR A 69 -4.03 -3.03 4.90
C TYR A 69 -5.33 -3.26 5.65
N THR A 70 -5.24 -3.73 6.91
CA THR A 70 -6.40 -3.87 7.80
C THR A 70 -6.33 -2.92 8.99
N TRP A 71 -7.49 -2.46 9.45
CA TRP A 71 -7.60 -1.61 10.65
C TRP A 71 -7.06 -2.29 11.91
N LYS A 72 -7.13 -3.63 11.99
CA LYS A 72 -6.56 -4.40 13.10
C LYS A 72 -5.03 -4.25 13.15
N ILE A 73 -4.36 -4.39 12.02
CA ILE A 73 -2.90 -4.20 11.92
C ILE A 73 -2.54 -2.75 12.24
N TYR A 74 -3.33 -1.80 11.72
CA TYR A 74 -3.13 -0.38 12.00
C TYR A 74 -3.21 -0.07 13.50
N ALA A 75 -4.29 -0.51 14.17
CA ALA A 75 -4.50 -0.28 15.60
C ALA A 75 -3.36 -0.88 16.44
N TYR A 76 -2.93 -2.10 16.10
CA TYR A 76 -1.81 -2.76 16.78
C TYR A 76 -0.50 -1.96 16.64
N LYS A 77 -0.16 -1.53 15.41
CA LYS A 77 1.03 -0.71 15.15
C LYS A 77 0.96 0.64 15.89
N LEU A 78 -0.20 1.29 15.88
CA LEU A 78 -0.41 2.59 16.53
C LEU A 78 -0.20 2.51 18.04
N LEU A 79 -0.78 1.50 18.70
CA LEU A 79 -0.64 1.33 20.16
C LEU A 79 0.81 1.02 20.55
N ASN A 80 1.48 0.13 19.80
CA ASN A 80 2.89 -0.19 20.04
C ASN A 80 3.80 1.03 19.88
N MET A 81 3.64 1.77 18.78
CA MET A 81 4.39 3.00 18.57
C MET A 81 4.07 4.03 19.66
N GLY A 82 2.80 4.20 20.03
CA GLY A 82 2.38 5.10 21.10
C GLY A 82 3.08 4.80 22.43
N GLY A 83 3.16 3.52 22.81
CA GLY A 83 3.90 3.08 24.01
C GLY A 83 5.40 3.37 23.91
N MET A 84 6.04 2.93 22.82
CA MET A 84 7.48 3.11 22.59
C MET A 84 7.89 4.60 22.57
N TYR A 85 7.17 5.44 21.81
CA TYR A 85 7.46 6.86 21.72
C TYR A 85 7.18 7.60 23.02
N SER A 86 6.17 7.19 23.80
CA SER A 86 5.90 7.77 25.12
C SER A 86 7.05 7.47 26.09
N PHE A 87 7.54 6.24 26.10
CA PHE A 87 8.71 5.84 26.89
C PHE A 87 9.97 6.61 26.46
N TRP A 88 10.27 6.64 25.15
CA TRP A 88 11.40 7.38 24.61
C TRP A 88 11.34 8.87 24.92
N ARG A 89 10.14 9.47 24.86
CA ARG A 89 9.92 10.89 25.21
C ARG A 89 10.24 11.17 26.67
N GLN A 90 9.92 10.25 27.58
CA GLN A 90 10.22 10.41 29.00
C GLN A 90 11.72 10.40 29.27
N LEU A 91 12.48 9.55 28.56
CA LEU A 91 13.94 9.45 28.70
C LEU A 91 14.68 10.65 28.08
N ASN A 92 14.20 11.19 26.97
CA ASN A 92 14.92 12.20 26.18
C ASN A 92 14.37 13.63 26.33
N LYS A 93 13.86 13.97 27.52
CA LYS A 93 13.21 15.27 27.79
C LYS A 93 14.11 16.47 27.49
N GLU A 94 15.36 16.45 27.96
CA GLU A 94 16.27 17.60 27.87
C GLU A 94 16.65 17.92 26.41
N GLN A 95 17.01 16.90 25.63
CA GLN A 95 17.32 17.07 24.21
C GLN A 95 16.11 17.59 23.41
N LYS A 96 14.89 17.20 23.79
CA LYS A 96 13.66 17.65 23.14
C LYS A 96 13.38 19.13 23.40
N LEU A 97 13.71 19.62 24.60
CA LEU A 97 13.47 21.00 25.00
C LEU A 97 14.33 22.00 24.23
N ALA A 98 15.60 21.66 23.96
CA ALA A 98 16.48 22.47 23.11
C ALA A 98 15.96 22.56 21.67
N LYS A 99 15.52 21.43 21.08
CA LYS A 99 14.91 21.41 19.73
C LYS A 99 13.60 22.19 19.69
N GLN A 100 12.78 22.10 20.74
CA GLN A 100 11.53 22.81 20.82
C GLN A 100 11.74 24.33 20.84
N ARG A 101 12.69 24.82 21.64
CA ARG A 101 13.08 26.25 21.64
C ARG A 101 13.56 26.72 20.27
N TYR A 102 14.29 25.88 19.53
CA TYR A 102 14.72 26.22 18.17
C TYR A 102 13.53 26.34 17.21
N ILE A 103 12.55 25.44 17.29
CA ILE A 103 11.32 25.51 16.46
C ILE A 103 10.48 26.74 16.83
N GLU A 104 10.37 27.07 18.11
CA GLU A 104 9.65 28.26 18.60
C GLU A 104 10.26 29.57 18.08
N LEU A 105 11.53 29.59 17.64
CA LEU A 105 12.14 30.76 17.00
C LEU A 105 11.72 30.95 15.53
N PHE A 106 11.21 29.91 14.86
CA PHE A 106 10.71 29.99 13.48
C PHE A 106 9.21 30.31 13.38
N LEU A 107 8.50 30.29 14.53
CA LEU A 107 7.10 30.66 14.67
C LEU A 107 6.99 32.11 15.13
#